data_AF-A0AA48HIP6-F1
#
_entry.id   AF-A0AA48HIP6-F1
#
_cell.length_a   1.000
_cell.length_b   1.000
_cell.length_c   1.000
_cell.angle_alpha   90.00
_cell.angle_beta   90.00
_cell.angle_gamma   90.00
#
_symmetry.space_group_name_H-M   'P 1'
#
loop_
_entity.id
_entity.type
_entity.pdbx_description
1 polymer ?
#
loop_
_entity_poly.entity_id
_entity_poly.type
_entity_poly.pdbx_seq_one_letter_code
_entity_poly.pdbx_strand_id
1 'polypeptide(L)'
;MAGFIIATYNIVDQLNYQRYLELVRPTLESFDGEVLVADYDSEPLEGTPPMVSIVIRFASKAIAKAWYTSVQYQDIIHLRVDTTVGSAVLTEAYQYAEPPSALKTSQNSLAG
;
A
#
# COMPACT_ATOMS: atom_id res chain seq x y z
N MET A 1 -10.57 8.48 -2.78
CA MET A 1 -10.46 7.58 -1.61
C MET A 1 -9.03 7.56 -1.12
N ALA A 2 -8.74 7.09 0.11
CA ALA A 2 -7.35 6.94 0.58
C ALA A 2 -6.55 6.08 -0.43
N GLY A 3 -5.32 6.49 -0.69
CA GLY A 3 -4.41 5.80 -1.58
C GLY A 3 -3.42 4.95 -0.78
N PHE A 4 -3.01 3.82 -1.35
CA PHE A 4 -2.03 2.95 -0.73
C PHE A 4 -0.92 2.59 -1.70
N ILE A 5 0.30 2.56 -1.21
CA ILE A 5 1.39 1.83 -1.84
C ILE A 5 1.68 0.60 -1.00
N ILE A 6 1.56 -0.55 -1.63
CA ILE A 6 1.87 -1.85 -1.03
C ILE A 6 3.11 -2.36 -1.75
N ALA A 7 4.18 -2.64 -1.02
CA ALA A 7 5.40 -3.20 -1.58
C ALA A 7 5.79 -4.48 -0.84
N THR A 8 6.09 -5.52 -1.60
CA THR A 8 6.52 -6.82 -1.09
C THR A 8 7.77 -7.25 -1.80
N TYR A 9 8.85 -7.55 -1.08
CA TYR A 9 10.14 -7.89 -1.70
C TYR A 9 11.08 -8.64 -0.77
N ASN A 10 12.09 -9.28 -1.36
CA ASN A 10 13.24 -9.84 -0.65
C ASN A 10 14.43 -8.90 -0.83
N ILE A 11 15.18 -8.65 0.25
CA ILE A 11 16.42 -7.85 0.19
C ILE A 11 17.55 -8.76 -0.26
N VAL A 12 18.23 -8.41 -1.34
CA VAL A 12 19.37 -9.17 -1.89
C VAL A 12 20.72 -8.49 -1.62
N ASP A 13 20.70 -7.22 -1.21
CA ASP A 13 21.88 -6.47 -0.75
C ASP A 13 21.53 -5.59 0.45
N GLN A 14 21.87 -6.07 1.64
CA GLN A 14 21.53 -5.41 2.91
C GLN A 14 22.22 -4.05 3.09
N LEU A 15 23.48 -3.93 2.63
CA LEU A 15 24.30 -2.74 2.89
C LEU A 15 23.75 -1.53 2.13
N ASN A 16 23.47 -1.72 0.84
CA ASN A 16 22.93 -0.64 0.01
C ASN A 16 21.45 -0.36 0.32
N TYR A 17 20.69 -1.38 0.73
CA TYR A 17 19.31 -1.19 1.21
C TYR A 17 19.23 -0.31 2.47
N GLN A 18 20.20 -0.42 3.39
CA GLN A 18 20.26 0.45 4.57
C GLN A 18 20.31 1.93 4.19
N ARG A 19 21.01 2.27 3.10
CA ARG A 19 21.10 3.65 2.61
C ARG A 19 19.75 4.19 2.14
N TYR A 20 18.91 3.35 1.54
CA TYR A 20 17.55 3.72 1.18
C TYR A 20 16.70 4.05 2.41
N LEU A 21 16.80 3.26 3.48
CA LEU A 21 16.03 3.46 4.72
C LEU A 21 16.34 4.79 5.40
N GLU A 22 17.60 5.23 5.37
CA GLU A 22 18.02 6.53 5.91
C GLU A 22 17.40 7.72 5.16
N LEU A 23 17.12 7.55 3.87
CA LEU A 23 16.71 8.62 2.97
C LEU A 23 15.19 8.67 2.74
N VAL A 24 14.48 7.55 2.87
CA VAL A 24 13.06 7.47 2.48
C VAL A 24 12.13 8.24 3.42
N ARG A 25 12.41 8.29 4.72
CA ARG A 25 11.50 8.87 5.73
C ARG A 25 11.16 10.35 5.46
N PRO A 26 12.12 11.27 5.24
CA PRO A 26 11.80 12.65 4.89
C PRO A 26 10.94 12.79 3.63
N THR A 27 11.10 11.86 2.67
CA THR A 27 10.29 11.91 1.44
C THR A 27 8.82 11.62 1.70
N LEU A 28 8.53 10.71 2.63
CA LEU A 28 7.18 10.33 3.04
C LEU A 28 6.51 11.44 3.83
N GLU A 29 7.24 12.04 4.78
CA GLU A 29 6.76 13.14 5.62
C GLU A 29 6.31 14.34 4.77
N SER A 30 6.99 14.63 3.66
CA SER A 30 6.63 15.73 2.74
C SER A 30 5.29 15.53 2.02
N PHE A 31 4.74 14.32 2.03
CA PHE A 31 3.49 13.95 1.35
C PHE A 31 2.44 13.40 2.32
N ASP A 32 2.64 13.59 3.63
CA ASP A 32 1.78 13.04 4.70
C ASP A 32 1.57 11.52 4.55
N GLY A 33 2.63 10.79 4.15
CA GLY A 33 2.62 9.34 4.01
C GLY A 33 2.70 8.65 5.36
N GLU A 34 1.67 7.88 5.72
CA GLU A 34 1.58 7.12 6.96
C GLU A 34 2.03 5.67 6.72
N VAL A 35 3.10 5.23 7.39
CA VAL A 35 3.55 3.83 7.32
C VAL A 35 2.68 2.98 8.25
N LEU A 36 1.84 2.12 7.66
CA LEU A 36 0.94 1.22 8.40
C LEU A 36 1.58 -0.14 8.68
N VAL A 37 2.39 -0.63 7.74
CA VAL A 37 3.12 -1.90 7.86
C VAL A 37 4.55 -1.67 7.38
N ALA A 38 5.51 -2.10 8.19
CA ALA A 38 6.92 -2.21 7.84
C ALA A 38 7.50 -3.41 8.57
N ASP A 39 7.27 -4.58 8.00
CA ASP A 39 7.73 -5.87 8.53
C ASP A 39 8.74 -6.47 7.56
N TYR A 40 9.84 -6.99 8.11
CA TYR A 40 10.97 -7.52 7.34
C TYR A 40 11.10 -9.04 7.46
N ASP A 41 10.21 -9.67 8.23
CA ASP A 41 10.15 -11.11 8.49
C ASP A 41 8.69 -11.60 8.49
N SER A 42 7.92 -11.19 7.48
CA SER A 42 6.51 -11.56 7.37
C SER A 42 6.31 -13.06 7.17
N GLU A 43 5.36 -13.63 7.91
CA GLU A 43 5.04 -15.05 7.85
C GLU A 43 4.18 -15.39 6.61
N PRO A 44 4.61 -16.34 5.76
CA PRO A 44 3.81 -16.79 4.63
C PRO A 44 2.65 -17.68 5.10
N LEU A 45 1.42 -17.26 4.84
CA LEU A 45 0.22 -18.08 5.13
C LEU A 45 -0.18 -18.97 3.93
N GLU A 46 -0.05 -18.45 2.70
CA GLU A 46 -0.33 -19.16 1.46
C GLU A 46 0.67 -18.75 0.37
N GLY A 47 1.06 -19.69 -0.51
CA GLY A 47 2.02 -19.45 -1.58
C GLY A 47 3.45 -19.21 -1.07
N THR A 48 4.24 -18.44 -1.83
CA THR A 48 5.64 -18.10 -1.49
C THR A 48 5.88 -16.59 -1.64
N PRO A 49 5.22 -15.74 -0.83
CA PRO A 49 5.45 -14.30 -0.88
C PRO A 49 6.86 -13.94 -0.41
N PRO A 50 7.39 -12.77 -0.83
CA PRO A 50 8.61 -12.23 -0.24
C PRO A 50 8.45 -11.89 1.26
N MET A 51 9.56 -11.85 1.99
CA MET A 51 9.56 -11.68 3.46
C MET A 51 9.30 -10.24 3.92
N VAL A 52 9.61 -9.24 3.11
CA VAL A 52 9.33 -7.83 3.46
C VAL A 52 7.93 -7.45 3.02
N SER A 53 7.16 -6.87 3.93
CA SER A 53 5.84 -6.27 3.68
C SER A 53 5.82 -4.82 4.10
N ILE A 54 5.57 -3.91 3.15
CA ILE A 54 5.41 -2.48 3.39
C ILE A 54 4.02 -2.04 2.93
N VAL A 55 3.30 -1.30 3.78
CA VAL A 55 2.04 -0.64 3.44
C VAL A 55 2.12 0.82 3.88
N ILE A 56 1.96 1.73 2.92
CA ILE A 56 1.95 3.17 3.16
C ILE A 56 0.59 3.72 2.73
N ARG A 57 -0.06 4.46 3.62
CA ARG A 57 -1.33 5.15 3.37
C ARG A 57 -1.08 6.62 3.07
N PHE A 58 -1.86 7.14 2.13
CA PHE A 58 -1.94 8.56 1.80
C PHE A 58 -3.40 9.01 1.79
N ALA A 59 -3.63 10.32 1.94
CA ALA A 59 -4.97 10.90 1.88
C ALA A 59 -5.71 10.60 0.57
N SER A 60 -4.99 10.44 -0.55
CA SER A 60 -5.56 9.97 -1.82
C SER A 60 -4.59 9.19 -2.70
N LYS A 61 -5.10 8.43 -3.68
CA LYS A 61 -4.29 7.77 -4.72
C LYS A 61 -3.43 8.75 -5.50
N ALA A 62 -3.95 9.96 -5.75
CA ALA A 62 -3.22 11.01 -6.44
C ALA A 62 -2.00 11.48 -5.64
N ILE A 63 -2.15 11.64 -4.32
CA ILE A 63 -1.03 12.01 -3.42
C ILE A 63 -0.01 10.88 -3.35
N ALA A 64 -0.44 9.63 -3.22
CA ALA A 64 0.45 8.47 -3.26
C ALA A 64 1.27 8.40 -4.57
N LYS A 65 0.60 8.64 -5.71
CA LYS A 65 1.28 8.71 -7.01
C LYS A 65 2.26 9.88 -7.06
N ALA A 66 1.87 11.04 -6.56
CA ALA A 66 2.71 12.24 -6.53
C ALA A 66 3.99 12.02 -5.70
N TRP A 67 3.88 11.36 -4.54
CA TRP A 67 5.05 10.93 -3.76
C TRP A 67 5.95 10.00 -4.59
N TYR A 68 5.38 8.94 -5.19
CA TYR A 68 6.16 7.96 -5.95
C TYR A 68 6.85 8.59 -7.17
N THR A 69 6.26 9.58 -7.84
CA THR A 69 6.86 10.26 -8.99
C THR A 69 7.63 11.54 -8.63
N SER A 70 7.76 11.87 -7.34
CA SER A 70 8.45 13.07 -6.89
C SER A 70 9.95 12.96 -7.15
N VAL A 71 10.61 14.10 -7.43
CA VAL A 71 12.08 14.15 -7.62
C VAL A 71 12.79 13.57 -6.39
N GLN A 72 12.42 14.01 -5.19
CA GLN A 72 13.00 13.55 -3.93
C GLN A 72 12.97 12.03 -3.72
N TYR A 73 11.89 11.34 -4.16
CA TYR A 73 11.80 9.89 -4.04
C TYR A 73 12.46 9.18 -5.22
N GLN A 74 12.31 9.71 -6.44
CA GLN A 74 12.96 9.15 -7.64
C GLN A 74 14.49 9.21 -7.55
N ASP A 75 15.05 10.21 -6.88
CA ASP A 75 16.50 10.32 -6.63
C ASP A 75 17.04 9.19 -5.76
N ILE A 76 16.21 8.51 -4.96
CA ILE A 76 16.65 7.48 -4.01
C ILE A 76 16.08 6.09 -4.30
N ILE A 77 15.06 5.95 -5.14
CA ILE A 77 14.32 4.70 -5.34
C ILE A 77 15.21 3.56 -5.88
N HIS A 78 16.22 3.90 -6.68
CA HIS A 78 17.17 2.94 -7.24
C HIS A 78 17.90 2.16 -6.14
N LEU A 79 18.22 2.80 -5.01
CA LEU A 79 18.84 2.15 -3.85
C LEU A 79 18.01 0.99 -3.30
N ARG A 80 16.67 1.00 -3.49
CA ARG A 80 15.79 -0.12 -3.16
C ARG A 80 15.59 -1.06 -4.34
N VAL A 81 15.26 -0.53 -5.53
CA VAL A 81 14.88 -1.38 -6.67
C VAL A 81 16.05 -2.24 -7.14
N ASP A 82 17.28 -1.73 -7.06
CA ASP A 82 18.47 -2.46 -7.48
C ASP A 82 18.94 -3.49 -6.43
N THR A 83 18.45 -3.38 -5.19
CA THR A 83 18.88 -4.20 -4.03
C THR A 83 17.78 -5.13 -3.51
N THR A 84 16.63 -5.19 -4.20
CA THR A 84 15.48 -5.99 -3.80
C THR A 84 14.86 -6.71 -4.99
N VAL A 85 14.20 -7.84 -4.72
CA VAL A 85 13.42 -8.60 -5.72
C VAL A 85 11.99 -8.71 -5.22
N GLY A 86 11.04 -8.15 -5.96
CA GLY A 86 9.63 -8.19 -5.59
C GLY A 86 8.77 -7.22 -6.40
N SER A 87 7.71 -6.72 -5.77
CA SER A 87 6.70 -5.91 -6.42
C SER A 87 6.27 -4.72 -5.57
N ALA A 88 5.70 -3.71 -6.23
CA ALA A 88 4.98 -2.64 -5.57
C ALA A 88 3.74 -2.29 -6.38
N VAL A 89 2.64 -1.97 -5.71
CA VAL A 89 1.37 -1.60 -6.33
C VAL A 89 0.81 -0.33 -5.71
N LEU A 90 0.22 0.51 -6.56
CA LEU A 90 -0.56 1.67 -6.15
C LEU A 90 -2.05 1.30 -6.23
N THR A 91 -2.75 1.35 -5.11
CA THR A 91 -4.17 0.99 -5.01
C THR A 91 -4.95 2.02 -4.18
N GLU A 92 -6.26 1.83 -4.06
CA GLU A 92 -7.15 2.64 -3.23
C GLU A 92 -7.76 1.79 -2.12
N ALA A 93 -8.26 2.47 -1.09
CA ALA A 93 -9.15 1.85 -0.12
C ALA A 93 -10.29 1.14 -0.85
N TYR A 94 -10.90 0.17 -0.17
CA TYR A 94 -12.20 -0.33 -0.58
C TYR A 94 -13.29 0.69 -0.20
N GLN A 95 -14.26 0.92 -1.10
CA GLN A 95 -15.47 1.68 -0.80
C GLN A 95 -16.57 0.64 -0.65
N TYR A 96 -17.11 0.51 0.55
CA TYR A 96 -18.34 -0.25 0.70
C TYR A 96 -19.45 0.49 -0.03
N ALA A 97 -20.06 -0.18 -1.01
CA ALA A 97 -21.37 0.18 -1.51
C ALA A 97 -22.36 -0.75 -0.82
N GLU A 98 -23.38 -0.20 -0.16
CA GLU A 98 -24.45 -1.05 0.36
C GLU A 98 -25.03 -1.86 -0.80
N PRO A 99 -25.27 -3.17 -0.63
CA PRO A 99 -26.02 -3.92 -1.62
C PRO A 99 -27.40 -3.28 -1.79
N PRO A 100 -27.97 -3.25 -3.01
CA PRO A 100 -29.32 -2.75 -3.22
C PRO A 100 -30.27 -3.42 -2.23
N SER A 101 -31.00 -2.61 -1.45
CA SER A 101 -31.92 -3.12 -0.43
C SER A 101 -32.81 -4.19 -1.04
N ALA A 102 -32.69 -5.43 -0.56
CA ALA A 102 -33.60 -6.50 -0.96
C ALA A 102 -35.02 -6.02 -0.73
N LEU A 103 -35.83 -6.11 -1.78
CA LEU A 103 -37.24 -5.72 -1.86
C LEU A 103 -37.93 -5.79 -0.50
N LYS A 104 -38.48 -4.66 -0.04
CA LYS A 104 -39.52 -4.69 0.99
C LYS A 104 -40.62 -5.60 0.46
N THR A 105 -40.69 -6.84 0.92
CA THR A 105 -41.82 -7.73 0.67
C THR A 105 -43.03 -6.99 1.19
N SER A 106 -43.87 -6.53 0.26
CA SER A 106 -45.15 -5.91 0.56
C SER A 106 -45.95 -6.91 1.36
N GLN A 107 -46.04 -6.70 2.69
CA GLN A 107 -47.14 -7.22 3.47
C GLN A 107 -48.41 -6.55 2.92
N ASN A 108 -49.12 -7.25 2.04
CA ASN A 108 -50.49 -6.91 1.71
C ASN A 108 -51.29 -8.20 1.52
N SER A 109 -52.46 -8.19 2.15
CA SER A 109 -53.55 -9.17 2.03
C SER A 109 -53.37 -10.49 2.77
N LEU A 110 -53.97 -10.57 3.97
CA LEU A 110 -55.10 -11.48 4.23
C LEU A 110 -55.79 -11.04 5.54
N ALA A 111 -56.61 -9.99 5.43
CA ALA A 111 -57.75 -9.77 6.30
C ALA A 111 -58.95 -9.62 5.35
N GLY A 112 -59.82 -10.63 5.35
CA GLY A 112 -60.98 -10.77 4.47
C GLY A 112 -61.47 -12.20 4.47
#